data_AF-A0AAW3YTV1-F1
#
_entry.id   AF-A0AAW3YTV1-F1
#
_cell.length_a   1.000
_cell.length_b   1.000
_cell.length_c   1.000
_cell.angle_alpha   90.00
_cell.angle_beta   90.00
_cell.angle_gamma   90.00
#
_symmetry.space_group_name_H-M   'P 1'
#
loop_
_entity.id
_entity.type
_entity.pdbx_description
1 polymer ?
#
loop_
_entity_poly.entity_id
_entity_poly.type
_entity_poly.pdbx_seq_one_letter_code
_entity_poly.pdbx_strand_id
1 'polypeptide(L)'
;MYRFCGYLVSVNDATGMKMGNKNISPRAPRLYLYHAYLSFMEAHGFERPLTLTKFGESIPKIMLEYRKEYRKVRTKKGYSYNVELSEEAEEWLPSVPECRDFESPI
;
A
#
# COMPACT_ATOMS: atom_id res chain seq x y z
N MET A 1 0.62 -9.07 -7.07
CA MET A 1 1.63 -8.79 -6.03
C MET A 1 2.95 -8.32 -6.63
N TYR A 2 3.63 -9.13 -7.46
CA TYR A 2 4.86 -8.72 -8.16
C TYR A 2 4.74 -7.36 -8.86
N ARG A 3 3.75 -7.20 -9.74
CA ARG A 3 3.47 -5.92 -10.42
C ARG A 3 3.35 -4.74 -9.46
N PHE A 4 2.56 -4.89 -8.39
CA PHE A 4 2.42 -3.86 -7.35
C PHE A 4 3.75 -3.49 -6.70
N CYS A 5 4.57 -4.47 -6.30
CA CYS A 5 5.90 -4.19 -5.74
C CYS A 5 6.87 -3.52 -6.73
N GLY A 6 6.60 -3.62 -8.04
CA GLY A 6 7.33 -2.88 -9.07
C GLY A 6 7.23 -1.36 -8.89
N TYR A 7 6.05 -0.87 -8.48
CA TYR A 7 5.76 0.54 -8.20
C TYR A 7 6.29 1.03 -6.83
N LEU A 8 6.96 0.19 -6.04
CA LEU A 8 7.52 0.61 -4.76
C LEU A 8 8.97 1.05 -4.93
N VAL A 9 9.32 2.22 -4.42
CA VAL A 9 10.71 2.70 -4.34
C VAL A 9 11.18 2.70 -2.89
N SER A 10 12.46 2.40 -2.68
CA SER A 10 13.06 2.45 -1.35
C SER A 10 13.55 3.87 -1.06
N VAL A 11 13.18 4.42 0.08
CA VAL A 11 13.69 5.70 0.60
C VAL A 11 14.75 5.47 1.67
N ASN A 12 15.68 6.42 1.82
CA ASN A 12 16.80 6.28 2.75
C ASN A 12 16.31 6.18 4.21
N ASP A 13 15.32 7.01 4.57
CA ASP A 13 14.73 7.02 5.90
C ASP A 13 13.49 6.12 5.97
N ALA A 14 13.27 5.46 7.10
CA ALA A 14 12.06 4.67 7.34
C ALA A 14 10.84 5.56 7.67
N THR A 15 10.70 6.67 6.95
CA THR A 15 9.65 7.69 7.07
C THR A 15 8.61 7.60 5.97
N GLY A 16 8.73 6.62 5.08
CA GLY A 16 7.77 6.37 4.01
C GLY A 16 6.45 5.83 4.53
N MET A 17 5.85 4.94 3.74
CA MET A 17 4.49 4.47 3.98
C MET A 17 4.32 3.65 5.26
N LYS A 18 3.10 3.66 5.80
CA LYS A 18 2.68 2.78 6.91
C LYS A 18 1.99 1.54 6.35
N MET A 19 1.83 0.48 7.16
CA MET A 19 1.15 -0.74 6.67
C MET A 19 -0.34 -0.49 6.38
N GLY A 20 -1.07 0.11 7.33
CA GLY A 20 -2.53 0.25 7.24
C GLY A 20 -3.30 -1.05 7.45
N ASN A 21 -4.63 -1.00 7.39
CA ASN A 21 -5.51 -2.17 7.48
C ASN A 21 -6.89 -1.85 6.85
N LYS A 22 -7.72 -2.87 6.58
CA LYS A 22 -9.03 -2.66 5.91
C LYS A 22 -10.03 -1.80 6.72
N ASN A 23 -9.84 -1.63 8.02
CA ASN A 23 -10.78 -0.95 8.92
C ASN A 23 -10.52 0.55 9.01
N ILE A 24 -9.44 1.07 8.43
CA ILE A 24 -9.11 2.50 8.43
C ILE A 24 -9.88 3.19 7.30
N SER A 25 -10.75 4.13 7.66
CA SER A 25 -11.54 4.96 6.74
C SER A 25 -11.33 6.45 7.05
N PRO A 26 -11.24 7.34 6.03
CA PRO A 26 -11.22 7.05 4.60
C PRO A 26 -9.94 6.34 4.15
N ARG A 27 -9.97 5.68 2.98
CA ARG A 27 -8.77 5.02 2.45
C ARG A 27 -7.76 6.08 2.01
N ALA A 28 -6.56 6.04 2.59
CA ALA A 28 -5.42 6.85 2.17
C ALA A 28 -4.31 5.99 1.51
N PRO A 29 -4.42 5.66 0.20
CA PRO A 29 -3.45 4.81 -0.50
C PRO A 29 -2.05 5.42 -0.56
N ARG A 30 -1.90 6.75 -0.61
CA ARG A 30 -0.57 7.41 -0.56
C ARG A 30 0.13 7.31 0.80
N LEU A 31 -0.62 7.03 1.88
CA LEU A 31 -0.07 6.92 3.23
C LEU A 31 0.10 5.46 3.68
N TYR A 32 -0.78 4.57 3.23
CA TYR A 32 -0.87 3.19 3.70
C TYR A 32 -0.62 2.19 2.56
N LEU A 33 0.45 1.40 2.68
CA LEU A 33 0.88 0.35 1.74
C LEU A 33 -0.25 -0.60 1.37
N TYR A 34 -0.98 -1.08 2.38
CA TYR A 34 -2.07 -2.01 2.13
C TYR A 34 -3.26 -1.34 1.45
N HIS A 35 -3.48 -0.04 1.68
CA HIS A 35 -4.52 0.69 0.96
C HIS A 35 -4.13 0.88 -0.50
N ALA A 36 -2.87 1.25 -0.78
CA ALA A 36 -2.34 1.31 -2.14
C ALA A 36 -2.50 -0.02 -2.87
N TYR A 37 -2.22 -1.14 -2.20
CA TYR A 37 -2.42 -2.47 -2.75
C TYR A 37 -3.90 -2.73 -3.10
N LEU A 38 -4.83 -2.33 -2.23
CA LEU A 38 -6.26 -2.47 -2.52
C LEU A 38 -6.68 -1.62 -3.72
N SER A 39 -6.26 -0.36 -3.80
CA SER A 39 -6.53 0.51 -4.95
C SER A 39 -5.93 -0.04 -6.23
N PHE A 40 -4.71 -0.62 -6.18
CA PHE A 40 -4.11 -1.31 -7.32
C PHE A 40 -4.97 -2.49 -7.79
N MET A 41 -5.48 -3.31 -6.85
CA MET A 41 -6.33 -4.44 -7.20
C MET A 41 -7.66 -3.98 -7.82
N GLU A 42 -8.29 -2.95 -7.26
CA GLU A 42 -9.55 -2.37 -7.76
C GLU A 42 -9.37 -1.77 -9.16
N ALA A 43 -8.33 -0.96 -9.37
CA ALA A 43 -8.05 -0.32 -10.67
C ALA A 43 -7.78 -1.32 -11.81
N HIS A 44 -7.23 -2.49 -11.47
CA HIS A 44 -6.94 -3.55 -12.44
C HIS A 44 -8.04 -4.63 -12.52
N GLY A 45 -9.17 -4.46 -11.83
CA GLY A 45 -10.30 -5.40 -11.85
C GLY A 45 -10.03 -6.74 -11.16
N PHE A 46 -9.09 -6.80 -10.21
CA PHE A 46 -8.81 -8.01 -9.46
C PHE A 46 -9.69 -8.15 -8.20
N GLU A 47 -10.54 -9.16 -8.19
CA GLU A 47 -11.56 -9.33 -7.13
C GLU A 47 -11.05 -9.99 -5.83
N ARG A 48 -9.87 -10.62 -5.86
CA ARG A 48 -9.35 -11.42 -4.73
C ARG A 48 -8.06 -10.84 -4.17
N PRO A 49 -8.13 -9.73 -3.40
CA PRO A 49 -6.97 -9.19 -2.71
C PRO A 49 -6.45 -10.16 -1.65
N LEU A 50 -5.12 -10.20 -1.52
CA LEU A 50 -4.46 -10.90 -0.43
C LEU A 50 -4.94 -10.35 0.92
N THR A 51 -4.96 -11.21 1.93
CA THR A 51 -5.16 -10.77 3.32
C THR A 51 -3.95 -9.97 3.79
N LEU A 52 -4.14 -9.10 4.79
CA LEU A 52 -3.08 -8.26 5.34
C LEU A 52 -1.86 -9.08 5.78
N THR A 53 -2.10 -10.25 6.39
CA THR A 53 -1.04 -11.19 6.80
C THR A 53 -0.24 -11.69 5.60
N LYS A 54 -0.91 -12.25 4.58
CA LYS A 54 -0.24 -12.78 3.38
C LYS A 54 0.49 -11.69 2.60
N PHE A 55 -0.08 -10.48 2.55
CA PHE A 55 0.54 -9.31 1.96
C PHE A 55 1.85 -8.95 2.68
N GLY A 56 1.80 -8.84 4.02
CA GLY A 56 2.96 -8.54 4.85
C GLY A 56 4.07 -9.59 4.78
N GLU A 57 3.73 -10.86 4.55
CA GLU A 57 4.68 -11.96 4.33
C GLU A 57 5.30 -11.93 2.92
N SER A 58 4.55 -11.44 1.93
CA SER A 58 4.97 -11.47 0.51
C SER A 58 5.87 -10.29 0.14
N ILE A 59 5.60 -9.07 0.65
CA ILE A 59 6.40 -7.87 0.35
C ILE A 59 7.91 -8.10 0.54
N PRO A 60 8.41 -8.48 1.73
CA PRO A 60 9.85 -8.52 1.97
C PRO A 60 10.56 -9.51 1.03
N LYS A 61 9.89 -10.61 0.66
CA LYS A 61 10.42 -11.61 -0.28
C LYS A 61 10.57 -11.02 -1.68
N ILE A 62 9.53 -10.35 -2.17
CA ILE A 62 9.52 -9.75 -3.52
C ILE A 62 10.45 -8.54 -3.60
N MET A 63 10.52 -7.71 -2.55
CA MET A 63 11.45 -6.57 -2.49
C MET A 63 12.90 -7.04 -2.54
N LEU A 64 13.23 -8.16 -1.87
CA LEU A 64 14.54 -8.79 -1.94
C LEU A 64 14.86 -9.27 -3.37
N GLU A 65 13.90 -9.88 -4.06
CA GLU A 65 14.06 -10.29 -5.48
C GLU A 65 14.32 -9.08 -6.40
N TYR A 66 13.66 -7.95 -6.14
CA TYR A 66 13.91 -6.68 -6.84
C TYR A 66 15.19 -5.96 -6.41
N ARG A 67 15.98 -6.53 -5.48
CA ARG A 67 17.17 -5.91 -4.89
C ARG A 67 16.89 -4.52 -4.30
N LYS A 68 15.66 -4.31 -3.83
CA LYS A 68 15.22 -3.07 -3.17
C LYS A 68 15.27 -3.28 -1.65
N GLU A 69 15.85 -2.33 -0.94
CA GLU A 69 15.95 -2.41 0.51
C GLU A 69 14.57 -2.24 1.16
N TYR A 70 14.16 -3.20 1.99
CA TYR A 70 12.91 -3.15 2.75
C TYR A 70 13.18 -3.22 4.25
N ARG A 71 12.96 -2.10 4.94
CA ARG A 71 13.15 -1.88 6.37
C ARG A 71 11.86 -1.37 6.98
N LYS A 72 11.66 -1.67 8.27
CA LYS A 72 10.56 -1.14 9.09
C LYS A 72 11.11 -0.57 10.38
N VAL A 73 10.59 0.57 10.79
CA VAL A 73 10.90 1.20 12.08
C VAL A 73 9.64 1.25 12.94
N ARG A 74 9.80 0.90 14.21
CA ARG A 74 8.73 1.05 15.20
C ARG A 74 8.61 2.51 15.58
N THR A 75 7.43 3.06 15.40
CA THR A 75 7.06 4.43 15.76
C THR A 75 6.01 4.42 16.87
N LYS A 76 5.74 5.57 17.48
CA LYS A 76 4.67 5.73 18.48
C LYS A 76 3.27 5.33 17.96
N LYS A 77 3.06 5.37 16.65
CA LYS A 77 1.77 5.12 15.98
C LYS A 77 1.74 3.77 15.22
N GLY A 78 2.71 2.88 15.44
CA GLY A 78 2.83 1.59 14.73
C GLY A 78 4.13 1.48 13.94
N TYR A 79 4.14 0.73 12.85
CA TYR A 79 5.31 0.57 11.99
C TYR A 79 5.27 1.51 10.79
N SER A 80 6.41 2.13 10.48
CA SER A 80 6.65 2.86 9.23
C SER A 80 7.72 2.14 8.44
N TYR A 81 7.61 2.17 7.12
CA TYR A 81 8.45 1.41 6.21
C TYR A 81 9.25 2.38 5.34
N ASN A 82 10.42 1.96 4.90
CA ASN A 82 11.29 2.75 4.02
C ASN A 82 10.87 2.65 2.54
N VAL A 83 9.56 2.58 2.27
CA VAL A 83 9.06 2.45 0.90
C VAL A 83 8.00 3.50 0.60
N GLU A 84 8.00 3.96 -0.63
CA GLU A 84 7.02 4.90 -1.18
C GLU A 84 6.55 4.44 -2.55
N LEU A 85 5.46 5.03 -3.04
CA LEU A 85 4.95 4.78 -4.39
C LEU A 85 5.76 5.60 -5.38
N SER A 86 6.13 4.99 -6.49
CA SER A 86 6.78 5.66 -7.61
C SER A 86 5.79 6.52 -8.40
N GLU A 87 6.31 7.40 -9.25
CA GLU A 87 5.47 8.29 -10.09
C GLU A 87 4.56 7.49 -11.03
N GLU A 88 4.97 6.30 -11.48
CA GLU A 88 4.13 5.43 -12.32
C GLU A 88 2.90 4.90 -11.58
N ALA A 89 2.88 4.96 -10.24
CA ALA A 89 1.69 4.58 -9.48
C ALA A 89 0.51 5.56 -9.68
N GLU A 90 0.79 6.80 -10.08
CA GLU A 90 -0.23 7.83 -10.33
C GLU A 90 -1.22 7.44 -11.44
N GLU A 91 -0.87 6.47 -12.31
CA GLU A 91 -1.77 5.90 -13.32
C GLU A 91 -3.03 5.27 -12.73
N TRP A 92 -2.89 4.60 -11.57
CA TRP A 92 -3.98 3.84 -10.94
C TRP A 92 -4.36 4.37 -9.55
N LEU A 93 -3.60 5.33 -9.00
CA LEU A 93 -3.94 5.94 -7.72
C LEU A 93 -5.16 6.86 -7.84
N PRO A 94 -6.13 6.79 -6.91
CA PRO A 94 -7.23 7.73 -6.89
C PRO A 94 -6.71 9.15 -6.62
N SER A 95 -7.23 10.15 -7.35
CA SER A 95 -6.83 11.56 -7.24
C SER A 95 -7.19 12.21 -5.90
N VAL A 96 -8.15 11.64 -5.17
CA VAL A 96 -8.53 12.02 -3.80
C VAL A 96 -8.47 10.79 -2.89
N PRO A 97 -8.20 10.94 -1.58
CA PRO A 97 -8.46 9.85 -0.64
C PRO A 97 -9.93 9.46 -0.80
N GLU A 98 -10.20 8.18 -1.08
CA GLU A 98 -11.54 7.72 -1.40
C GLU A 98 -12.47 7.97 -0.20
N CYS A 99 -13.25 9.05 -0.29
CA CYS A 99 -14.48 9.19 0.46
C CYS A 99 -15.41 8.14 -0.13
N ARG A 100 -15.55 7.00 0.56
CA ARG A 100 -16.66 6.10 0.26
C ARG A 100 -17.92 6.88 0.63
N ASP A 101 -18.60 7.40 -0.39
CA ASP A 101 -19.96 7.90 -0.24
C ASP A 101 -20.76 6.83 0.51
N PHE A 102 -21.26 7.20 1.68
CA PHE A 102 -22.28 6.41 2.35
C PHE A 102 -23.52 6.48 1.45
N GLU A 103 -23.70 5.51 0.56
CA GLU A 103 -25.04 5.25 0.03
C GLU A 103 -25.92 4.93 1.24
N SER A 104 -26.79 5.89 1.56
CA SER A 104 -27.78 5.77 2.62
C SER A 104 -28.81 4.73 2.15
N PRO A 105 -29.17 3.72 2.97
CA PRO A 105 -30.28 2.87 2.62
C PRO A 105 -31.56 3.70 2.63
N ILE A 106 -32.30 3.64 1.54
CA ILE A 106 -33.64 4.23 1.34
C ILE A 106 -34.65 3.56 2.27
#